data_AF-A0A368H1Z3-F1
#
_entry.id   AF-A0A368H1Z3-F1
#
_cell.length_a   1.000
_cell.length_b   1.000
_cell.length_c   1.000
_cell.angle_alpha   90.00
_cell.angle_beta   90.00
_cell.angle_gamma   90.00
#
_symmetry.space_group_name_H-M   'P 1'
#
loop_
_entity.id
_entity.type
_entity.pdbx_description
1 polymer ?
#
loop_
_entity_poly.entity_id
_entity_poly.type
_entity_poly.pdbx_seq_one_letter_code
_entity_poly.pdbx_strand_id
1 'polypeptide(L)'
;MAIKRRGSRSTYKRTSRQIDRCGLNFNDAVKLQSNNDIRVNHTGHVRYYIPFSSESLCKLDVKFFPFDTQQCTLLFGSWAHSNDSIKYSLYSPKLSLIDFYDNQEWELDTIRSTVKSDGFLYDYLDPPLFWEMIIIDLVVERQSFYYVFNLVIPSTIITLVAVIGFHTPSTSGRMR
;
A
#
# COMPACT_ATOMS: atom_id res chain seq x y z
N MET A 1 5.72 -3.18 -2.75
CA MET A 1 5.10 -2.05 -2.02
C MET A 1 5.25 -2.32 -0.52
N ALA A 2 6.07 -1.56 0.20
CA ALA A 2 6.25 -1.73 1.63
C ALA A 2 5.56 -0.57 2.36
N ILE A 3 4.39 -0.82 2.96
CA ILE A 3 3.70 0.17 3.78
C ILE A 3 4.43 0.22 5.13
N LYS A 4 5.35 1.17 5.28
CA LYS A 4 6.18 1.30 6.47
C LYS A 4 5.49 2.20 7.50
N ARG A 5 5.08 1.64 8.65
CA ARG A 5 4.68 2.44 9.83
C ARG A 5 5.90 2.92 10.61
N ARG A 6 5.78 4.11 11.21
CA ARG A 6 6.83 4.79 11.99
C ARG A 6 6.84 4.26 13.45
N GLY A 7 7.85 3.46 13.79
CA GLY A 7 8.46 3.35 15.14
C GLY A 7 7.91 2.32 16.14
N SER A 8 8.74 1.33 16.51
CA SER A 8 9.27 1.11 17.88
C SER A 8 10.18 -0.13 17.93
N ARG A 9 11.32 -0.03 18.62
CA ARG A 9 12.31 -1.10 18.84
C ARG A 9 11.79 -2.07 19.90
N SER A 10 11.80 -3.38 19.61
CA SER A 10 11.98 -4.38 20.66
C SER A 10 12.71 -5.62 20.13
N THR A 11 13.76 -5.96 20.85
CA THR A 11 14.73 -7.05 20.68
C THR A 11 14.13 -8.40 21.07
N TYR A 12 14.20 -9.40 20.19
CA TYR A 12 14.24 -10.81 20.59
C TYR A 12 15.27 -11.56 19.72
N LYS A 13 16.22 -12.24 20.37
CA LYS A 13 17.37 -12.93 19.76
C LYS A 13 17.45 -14.34 20.35
N ARG A 14 17.74 -15.34 19.49
CA ARG A 14 18.23 -16.74 19.69
C ARG A 14 17.26 -17.83 19.21
N THR A 15 17.62 -18.88 18.46
CA THR A 15 18.85 -19.41 17.78
C THR A 15 18.34 -20.67 17.00
N SER A 16 18.68 -20.96 15.74
CA SER A 16 19.89 -21.68 15.34
C SER A 16 19.95 -21.89 13.81
N ARG A 17 20.98 -21.28 13.19
CA ARG A 17 21.79 -21.72 12.02
C ARG A 17 21.18 -21.75 10.61
N GLN A 18 21.54 -20.68 9.87
CA GLN A 18 22.16 -20.70 8.53
C GLN A 18 21.40 -19.96 7.40
N ILE A 19 20.90 -18.75 7.66
CA ILE A 19 20.77 -17.65 6.66
C ILE A 19 21.03 -16.31 7.38
N ASP A 20 22.25 -16.08 7.88
CA ASP A 20 22.64 -14.82 8.51
C ASP A 20 23.41 -13.93 7.54
N ARG A 21 22.71 -13.27 6.61
CA ARG A 21 23.22 -12.06 5.94
C ARG A 21 22.14 -11.15 5.34
N CYS A 22 21.10 -10.81 6.09
CA CYS A 22 20.24 -9.66 5.75
C CYS A 22 19.88 -8.85 7.00
N GLY A 23 20.84 -8.04 7.44
CA GLY A 23 20.61 -6.85 8.24
C GLY A 23 20.69 -5.58 7.38
N LEU A 24 20.22 -5.64 6.14
CA LEU A 24 20.18 -4.47 5.26
C LEU A 24 18.91 -3.69 5.58
N ASN A 25 19.06 -2.41 5.94
CA ASN A 25 17.91 -1.52 5.93
C ASN A 25 17.34 -1.50 4.51
N PHE A 26 16.02 -1.35 4.36
CA PHE A 26 15.38 -1.21 3.04
C PHE A 26 16.10 -0.18 2.14
N ASN A 27 16.56 0.93 2.73
CA ASN A 27 17.33 1.96 2.03
C ASN A 27 18.68 1.44 1.50
N ASP A 28 19.33 0.53 2.25
CA ASP A 28 20.59 -0.09 1.85
C ASP A 28 20.36 -1.20 0.80
N ALA A 29 19.22 -1.89 0.83
CA ALA A 29 18.81 -2.84 -0.20
C ALA A 29 18.51 -2.14 -1.54
N VAL A 30 17.76 -1.02 -1.51
CA VAL A 30 17.53 -0.16 -2.68
C VAL A 30 18.85 0.38 -3.25
N LYS A 31 19.79 0.75 -2.37
CA LYS A 31 21.12 1.24 -2.76
C LYS A 31 22.01 0.16 -3.39
N LEU A 32 21.91 -1.10 -2.95
CA LEU A 32 22.62 -2.23 -3.56
C LEU A 32 22.02 -2.66 -4.91
N GLN A 33 20.71 -2.46 -5.11
CA GLN A 33 20.03 -2.71 -6.38
C GLN A 33 20.23 -1.55 -7.40
N SER A 34 20.74 -0.40 -6.95
CA SER A 34 21.03 0.79 -7.76
C SER A 34 22.36 0.72 -8.54
N ASN A 35 23.04 -0.43 -8.60
CA ASN A 35 23.97 -0.68 -9.71
C ASN A 35 23.14 -0.89 -10.97
N ASN A 36 22.73 0.23 -11.54
CA ASN A 36 21.82 0.36 -12.67
C ASN A 36 22.42 -0.31 -13.92
N ASP A 37 22.13 -1.60 -14.11
CA ASP A 37 22.46 -2.35 -15.33
C ASP A 37 21.54 -1.85 -16.46
N ILE A 38 22.02 -0.87 -17.23
CA ILE A 38 21.36 -0.39 -18.44
C ILE A 38 21.76 -1.30 -19.59
N ARG A 39 20.77 -1.99 -20.18
CA ARG A 39 21.01 -2.88 -21.31
C ARG A 39 20.64 -2.21 -22.61
N VAL A 40 21.61 -2.08 -23.51
CA VAL A 40 21.43 -1.48 -24.83
C VAL A 40 21.49 -2.58 -25.88
N ASN A 41 20.47 -2.64 -26.74
CA ASN A 41 20.46 -3.53 -27.90
C ASN A 41 21.11 -2.84 -29.11
N HIS A 42 21.63 -3.62 -30.06
CA HIS A 42 22.23 -3.11 -31.30
C HIS A 42 21.23 -2.31 -32.18
N THR A 43 19.93 -2.49 -31.96
CA THR A 43 18.86 -1.71 -32.61
C THR A 43 18.60 -0.35 -31.97
N GLY A 44 19.34 0.00 -30.91
CA GLY A 44 19.14 1.25 -30.15
C GLY A 44 18.07 1.16 -29.07
N HIS A 45 17.42 0.00 -28.86
CA HIS A 45 16.51 -0.17 -27.73
C HIS A 45 17.27 -0.24 -26.41
N VAL A 46 16.87 0.61 -25.47
CA VAL A 46 17.44 0.67 -24.12
C VAL A 46 16.44 0.08 -23.13
N ARG A 47 16.89 -0.84 -22.28
CA ARG A 47 16.12 -1.33 -21.13
C ARG A 47 16.79 -0.88 -19.85
N TYR A 48 16.00 -0.30 -18.96
CA TYR A 48 16.48 0.22 -17.70
C TYR A 48 15.49 -0.11 -16.58
N TYR A 49 16.00 -0.65 -15.47
CA TYR A 49 15.23 -1.02 -14.29
C TYR A 49 15.58 -0.08 -13.15
N ILE A 50 14.58 0.63 -12.63
CA ILE A 50 14.75 1.59 -11.54
C ILE A 50 14.04 1.06 -10.29
N PRO A 51 14.77 0.71 -9.21
CA PRO A 51 14.13 0.49 -7.93
C PRO A 51 13.73 1.85 -7.35
N PHE A 52 12.43 2.06 -7.10
CA PHE A 52 11.94 3.27 -6.45
C PHE A 52 10.89 2.95 -5.40
N SER A 53 10.79 3.83 -4.40
CA SER A 53 9.73 3.82 -3.41
C SER A 53 8.91 5.09 -3.59
N SER A 54 7.59 4.94 -3.73
CA SER A 54 6.66 6.07 -3.81
C SER A 54 5.75 6.07 -2.59
N GLU A 55 5.45 7.28 -2.12
CA GLU A 55 4.43 7.54 -1.12
C GLU A 55 3.32 8.34 -1.80
N SER A 56 2.07 7.95 -1.59
CA SER A 56 0.91 8.64 -2.14
C SER A 56 -0.12 8.91 -1.06
N LEU A 57 -0.92 9.95 -1.28
CA LEU A 57 -2.08 10.25 -0.46
C LEU A 57 -3.29 9.56 -1.09
N CYS A 58 -3.97 8.75 -0.29
CA CYS A 58 -5.17 8.03 -0.70
C CYS A 58 -6.31 8.35 0.26
N LYS A 59 -7.51 8.56 -0.27
CA LYS A 59 -8.70 8.80 0.53
C LYS A 59 -9.19 7.48 1.12
N LEU A 60 -9.27 7.42 2.44
CA LEU A 60 -9.76 6.23 3.15
C LEU A 60 -11.26 6.32 3.40
N ASP A 61 -12.00 5.26 3.09
CA ASP A 61 -13.39 5.07 3.50
C ASP A 61 -13.46 4.05 4.66
N VAL A 62 -13.86 4.51 5.84
CA VAL A 62 -13.88 3.70 7.07
C VAL A 62 -15.29 3.27 7.49
N LYS A 63 -16.28 3.38 6.59
CA LYS A 63 -17.68 3.05 6.91
C LYS A 63 -17.89 1.62 7.42
N PHE A 64 -17.15 0.66 6.88
CA PHE A 64 -17.29 -0.77 7.19
C PHE A 64 -16.11 -1.34 7.98
N PHE A 65 -15.36 -0.51 8.69
CA PHE A 65 -14.24 -0.95 9.51
C PHE A 65 -14.66 -2.05 10.50
N PRO A 66 -13.90 -3.17 10.66
CA PRO A 66 -12.59 -3.47 10.06
C PRO A 66 -12.63 -4.29 8.75
N PHE A 67 -13.79 -4.47 8.13
CA PHE A 67 -13.99 -5.22 6.87
C PHE A 67 -14.02 -4.28 5.66
N ASP A 68 -13.17 -3.26 5.67
CA ASP A 68 -13.11 -2.23 4.65
C ASP A 68 -12.18 -2.60 3.48
N THR A 69 -12.61 -2.21 2.28
CA THR A 69 -11.80 -2.23 1.05
C THR A 69 -11.42 -0.79 0.70
N GLN A 70 -10.17 -0.56 0.32
CA GLN A 70 -9.64 0.74 -0.06
C GLN A 70 -9.20 0.74 -1.52
N GLN A 71 -9.46 1.83 -2.22
CA GLN A 71 -9.01 2.05 -3.60
C GLN A 71 -8.09 3.27 -3.64
N CYS A 72 -6.85 3.04 -4.07
CA CYS A 72 -5.80 4.05 -4.13
C CYS A 72 -5.23 4.16 -5.54
N THR A 73 -5.27 5.37 -6.08
CA THR A 73 -4.76 5.66 -7.42
C THR A 73 -3.37 6.30 -7.32
N LEU A 74 -2.42 5.76 -8.08
CA LEU A 74 -1.08 6.32 -8.27
C LEU A 74 -0.97 6.87 -9.69
N LEU A 75 -0.38 8.05 -9.81
CA LEU A 75 -0.14 8.72 -11.09
C LEU A 75 1.36 8.85 -11.30
N PHE A 76 1.84 8.34 -12.42
CA PHE A 76 3.24 8.45 -12.83
C PHE A 76 3.32 9.10 -14.20
N GLY A 77 4.14 10.13 -14.34
CA GLY A 77 4.32 10.83 -15.60
C GLY A 77 5.55 11.72 -15.54
N SER A 78 5.89 12.26 -16.71
CA SER A 78 6.93 13.25 -16.85
C SER A 78 6.43 14.58 -16.28
N TRP A 79 7.31 15.28 -15.56
CA TRP A 79 7.02 16.65 -15.12
C TRP A 79 7.33 17.68 -16.21
N ALA A 80 8.43 17.50 -16.94
CA ALA A 80 8.99 18.52 -17.83
C ALA A 80 8.63 18.31 -19.32
N HIS A 81 8.20 17.11 -19.69
CA HIS A 81 7.96 16.72 -21.09
C HIS A 81 6.50 16.35 -21.31
N SER A 82 5.90 17.01 -22.29
CA SER A 82 4.53 16.80 -22.77
C SER A 82 4.43 15.63 -23.77
N ASN A 83 3.22 15.40 -24.27
CA ASN A 83 2.84 14.39 -25.25
C ASN A 83 3.60 14.43 -26.60
N ASP A 84 4.23 15.56 -26.92
CA ASP A 84 5.03 15.75 -28.12
C ASP A 84 6.42 15.07 -28.04
N SER A 85 6.92 14.87 -26.83
CA SER A 85 8.29 14.44 -26.56
C SER A 85 8.35 13.06 -25.93
N ILE A 86 7.45 12.73 -25.00
CA ILE A 86 7.39 11.41 -24.36
C ILE A 86 5.99 10.81 -24.53
N LYS A 87 5.96 9.54 -24.93
CA LYS A 87 4.74 8.72 -24.96
C LYS A 87 4.88 7.49 -24.09
N TYR A 88 3.86 7.21 -23.28
CA TYR A 88 3.84 6.03 -22.41
C TYR A 88 3.05 4.89 -23.02
N SER A 89 3.64 3.69 -23.04
CA SER A 89 2.97 2.46 -23.47
C SER A 89 3.19 1.36 -22.45
N LEU A 90 2.12 0.65 -22.09
CA LEU A 90 2.21 -0.48 -21.17
C LEU A 90 2.74 -1.73 -21.87
N TYR A 91 3.64 -2.44 -21.21
CA TYR A 91 4.03 -3.80 -21.61
C TYR A 91 2.92 -4.82 -21.32
N SER A 92 2.21 -4.64 -20.20
CA SER A 92 1.07 -5.46 -19.78
C SER A 92 0.08 -4.59 -19.00
N PRO A 93 -1.23 -4.76 -19.17
CA PRO A 93 -2.25 -4.05 -18.39
C PRO A 93 -2.41 -4.59 -16.96
N LYS A 94 -1.74 -5.71 -16.63
CA LYS A 94 -1.80 -6.35 -15.31
C LYS A 94 -0.58 -6.01 -14.46
N LEU A 95 -0.78 -5.86 -13.16
CA LEU A 95 0.30 -5.73 -12.19
C LEU A 95 1.14 -7.02 -12.14
N SER A 96 2.45 -6.88 -12.27
CA SER A 96 3.39 -7.98 -12.05
C SER A 96 3.64 -8.15 -10.56
N LEU A 97 3.49 -9.38 -10.06
CA LEU A 97 3.62 -9.72 -8.64
C LEU A 97 4.80 -10.66 -8.37
N ILE A 98 5.73 -10.77 -9.32
CA ILE A 98 6.83 -11.74 -9.26
C ILE A 98 7.71 -11.58 -8.01
N ASP A 99 7.90 -10.34 -7.57
CA ASP A 99 8.63 -9.98 -6.35
C ASP A 99 7.73 -9.26 -5.34
N PHE A 100 6.43 -9.58 -5.33
CA PHE A 100 5.50 -9.02 -4.35
C PHE A 100 5.71 -9.68 -2.99
N TYR A 101 5.74 -8.85 -1.95
CA TYR A 101 5.82 -9.30 -0.56
C TYR A 101 4.51 -8.95 0.14
N ASP A 102 3.87 -9.97 0.71
CA ASP A 102 2.59 -9.82 1.38
C ASP A 102 2.68 -8.91 2.61
N ASN A 103 1.66 -8.10 2.80
CA ASN A 103 1.54 -7.22 3.95
C ASN A 103 0.63 -7.86 5.01
N GLN A 104 0.99 -7.76 6.28
CA GLN A 104 0.20 -8.35 7.38
C GLN A 104 -1.10 -7.59 7.68
N GLU A 105 -1.21 -6.33 7.25
CA GLU A 105 -2.38 -5.47 7.49
C GLU A 105 -3.31 -5.40 6.28
N TRP A 106 -2.77 -5.59 5.07
CA TRP A 106 -3.45 -5.35 3.81
C TRP A 106 -3.20 -6.47 2.81
N GLU A 107 -4.26 -6.97 2.22
CA GLU A 107 -4.23 -7.90 1.10
C GLU A 107 -4.48 -7.13 -0.20
N LEU A 108 -3.68 -7.41 -1.24
CA LEU A 108 -3.84 -6.76 -2.53
C LEU A 108 -4.85 -7.54 -3.39
N ASP A 109 -5.94 -6.88 -3.79
CA ASP A 109 -6.88 -7.45 -4.75
C ASP A 109 -6.37 -7.25 -6.18
N THR A 110 -5.75 -8.30 -6.71
CA THR A 110 -5.12 -8.31 -8.03
C THR A 110 -6.13 -8.32 -9.18
N ILE A 111 -7.39 -8.67 -8.91
CA ILE A 111 -8.45 -8.75 -9.92
C ILE A 111 -9.04 -7.37 -10.14
N ARG A 112 -9.27 -6.62 -9.06
CA ARG A 112 -9.81 -5.25 -9.13
C ARG A 112 -8.75 -4.19 -9.37
N SER A 113 -7.48 -4.47 -9.06
CA SER A 113 -6.37 -3.55 -9.36
C SER A 113 -6.05 -3.49 -10.85
N THR A 114 -5.87 -2.30 -11.41
CA THR A 114 -5.64 -2.11 -12.86
C THR A 114 -4.52 -1.12 -13.16
N VAL A 115 -3.90 -1.25 -14.34
CA VAL A 115 -2.89 -0.32 -14.85
C VAL A 115 -3.33 0.19 -16.22
N LYS A 116 -3.29 1.51 -16.40
CA LYS A 116 -3.68 2.19 -17.65
C LYS A 116 -2.66 3.27 -18.00
N SER A 117 -2.48 3.55 -19.29
CA SER A 117 -1.60 4.63 -19.80
C SER A 117 -2.37 5.70 -20.56
N ASP A 118 -3.67 5.81 -20.34
CA ASP A 118 -4.57 6.80 -20.96
C ASP A 118 -4.77 8.04 -20.07
N GLY A 119 -4.01 8.18 -18.99
CA GLY A 119 -4.06 9.37 -18.15
C GLY A 119 -3.48 10.58 -18.86
N PHE A 120 -4.14 11.73 -18.75
CA PHE A 120 -3.63 13.00 -19.23
C PHE A 120 -3.89 14.11 -18.21
N LEU A 121 -2.90 15.00 -18.05
CA LEU A 121 -3.05 16.27 -17.36
C LEU A 121 -2.96 17.38 -18.40
N TYR A 122 -3.98 18.23 -18.50
CA TYR A 122 -3.99 19.34 -19.45
C TYR A 122 -3.24 20.54 -18.93
N ASP A 123 -2.51 21.21 -19.82
CA ASP A 123 -2.09 22.59 -19.57
C ASP A 123 -3.25 23.55 -19.85
N TYR A 124 -3.53 24.42 -18.89
CA TYR A 124 -4.49 25.51 -19.07
C TYR A 124 -3.86 26.73 -19.73
N LEU A 125 -2.53 26.87 -19.66
CA LEU A 125 -1.80 28.02 -20.18
C LEU A 125 -1.50 27.86 -21.68
N ASP A 126 -1.16 26.66 -22.13
CA ASP A 126 -0.84 26.36 -23.53
C ASP A 126 -1.62 25.15 -24.11
N PRO A 127 -2.94 25.28 -24.41
CA PRO A 127 -3.66 24.27 -25.18
C PRO A 127 -3.03 24.18 -26.59
N PRO A 128 -2.64 23.00 -27.12
CA PRO A 128 -3.17 21.65 -26.90
C PRO A 128 -2.25 20.70 -26.11
N LEU A 129 -1.29 21.22 -25.33
CA LEU A 129 -0.33 20.38 -24.63
C LEU A 129 -0.96 19.66 -23.44
N PHE A 130 -0.60 18.39 -23.30
CA PHE A 130 -0.94 17.57 -22.14
C PHE A 130 0.23 16.67 -21.76
N TRP A 131 0.30 16.34 -20.47
CA TRP A 131 1.24 15.35 -19.95
C TRP A 131 0.56 14.00 -19.90
N GLU A 132 1.06 13.06 -20.68
CA GLU A 132 0.66 11.66 -20.58
C GLU A 132 1.09 11.09 -19.21
N MET A 133 0.22 10.28 -18.61
CA MET A 133 0.44 9.66 -17.31
C MET A 133 0.00 8.21 -17.33
N ILE A 134 0.74 7.38 -16.60
CA ILE A 134 0.37 6.04 -16.23
C ILE A 134 -0.44 6.11 -14.93
N ILE A 135 -1.64 5.53 -14.97
CA ILE A 135 -2.55 5.41 -13.85
C ILE A 135 -2.48 3.98 -13.32
N ILE A 136 -2.18 3.82 -12.04
CA ILE A 136 -2.20 2.53 -11.34
C ILE A 136 -3.27 2.61 -10.26
N ASP A 137 -4.36 1.88 -10.45
CA ASP A 137 -5.41 1.72 -9.46
C ASP A 137 -5.13 0.47 -8.64
N LEU A 138 -4.85 0.66 -7.35
CA LEU A 138 -4.60 -0.40 -6.38
C LEU A 138 -5.83 -0.55 -5.48
N VAL A 139 -6.36 -1.76 -5.44
CA VAL A 139 -7.44 -2.13 -4.52
C VAL A 139 -6.86 -3.03 -3.45
N VAL A 140 -7.01 -2.63 -2.19
CA VAL A 140 -6.48 -3.36 -1.02
C VAL A 140 -7.58 -3.62 -0.01
N GLU A 141 -7.55 -4.79 0.62
CA GLU A 141 -8.51 -5.23 1.64
C GLU A 141 -7.80 -5.38 2.99
N ARG A 142 -8.45 -4.94 4.08
CA ARG A 142 -7.84 -5.02 5.42
C ARG A 142 -7.89 -6.44 5.97
N GLN A 143 -6.78 -6.89 6.54
CA GLN A 143 -6.73 -8.09 7.39
C GLN A 143 -7.46 -7.82 8.72
N SER A 144 -8.77 -8.12 8.75
CA SER A 144 -9.69 -7.70 9.82
C SER A 144 -9.52 -8.46 11.14
N PHE A 145 -8.95 -9.66 11.10
CA PHE A 145 -8.89 -10.59 12.25
C PHE A 145 -8.32 -9.92 13.52
N TYR A 146 -7.18 -9.25 13.41
CA TYR A 146 -6.54 -8.57 14.54
C TYR A 146 -7.45 -7.50 15.19
N TYR A 147 -8.18 -6.74 14.37
CA TYR A 147 -9.06 -5.66 14.82
C TYR A 147 -10.33 -6.21 15.47
N VAL A 148 -10.84 -7.35 15.00
CA VAL A 148 -12.00 -8.01 15.60
C VAL A 148 -11.70 -8.44 17.04
N PHE A 149 -10.58 -9.13 17.27
CA PHE A 149 -10.23 -9.63 18.62
C PHE A 149 -9.88 -8.52 19.60
N ASN A 150 -9.18 -7.48 19.15
CA ASN A 150 -8.65 -6.47 20.05
C ASN A 150 -9.53 -5.22 20.20
N LEU A 151 -10.40 -4.91 19.24
CA LEU A 151 -11.27 -3.73 19.29
C LEU A 151 -12.75 -4.09 19.37
N VAL A 152 -13.23 -4.97 18.49
CA VAL A 152 -14.68 -5.25 18.39
C VAL A 152 -15.16 -6.07 19.59
N ILE A 153 -14.51 -7.19 19.90
CA ILE A 153 -14.93 -8.08 21.00
C ILE A 153 -14.96 -7.34 22.35
N PRO A 154 -13.90 -6.65 22.82
CA PRO A 154 -13.93 -5.95 24.11
C PRO A 154 -14.99 -4.86 24.17
N SER A 155 -15.17 -4.10 23.09
CA SER A 155 -16.18 -3.04 23.03
C SER A 155 -17.59 -3.60 23.15
N THR A 156 -17.89 -4.70 22.44
CA THR A 156 -19.20 -5.36 22.54
C THR A 156 -19.48 -5.90 23.95
N ILE A 157 -18.48 -6.50 24.60
CA ILE A 157 -18.59 -6.99 25.99
C ILE A 157 -18.91 -5.83 26.95
N ILE A 158 -18.19 -4.71 26.84
CA ILE A 158 -18.45 -3.53 27.70
C ILE A 158 -19.87 -3.00 27.48
N THR A 159 -20.33 -2.89 26.23
CA THR A 159 -21.70 -2.44 25.95
C THR A 159 -22.75 -3.40 26.50
N LEU A 160 -22.51 -4.71 26.42
CA LEU A 160 -23.41 -5.72 26.96
C LEU A 160 -23.50 -5.64 28.49
N VAL A 161 -22.35 -5.52 29.17
CA VAL A 161 -22.28 -5.36 30.63
C VAL A 161 -23.01 -4.10 31.07
N ALA A 162 -22.85 -2.99 30.35
CA ALA A 162 -23.57 -1.75 30.64
C ALA A 162 -25.09 -1.93 30.53
N VAL A 163 -25.59 -2.54 29.45
CA VAL A 163 -27.03 -2.82 29.27
C VAL A 163 -27.56 -3.74 30.37
N ILE A 164 -26.85 -4.83 30.68
CA ILE A 164 -27.25 -5.75 31.77
C ILE A 164 -27.29 -5.01 33.11
N GLY A 165 -26.29 -4.18 33.40
CA GLY A 165 -26.22 -3.40 34.64
C GLY A 165 -27.40 -2.44 34.82
N PHE A 166 -27.93 -1.86 33.74
CA PHE A 166 -29.16 -1.05 33.81
C PHE A 166 -30.42 -1.87 34.13
N HIS A 167 -30.44 -3.14 33.72
CA HIS A 167 -31.60 -4.03 33.94
C HIS A 167 -31.51 -4.87 35.22
N THR A 168 -30.35 -4.95 35.88
CA THR A 168 -30.23 -5.63 37.17
C THR A 168 -30.96 -4.83 38.25
N PRO A 169 -31.97 -5.39 38.94
CA PRO A 169 -32.69 -4.69 39.99
C PRO A 169 -31.74 -4.32 41.14
N SER A 170 -31.94 -3.14 41.72
CA SER A 170 -31.16 -2.59 42.83
C SER A 170 -31.47 -3.29 44.16
N THR A 171 -31.40 -4.62 44.21
CA THR A 171 -31.48 -5.39 45.46
C THR A 171 -30.14 -5.49 46.17
N SER A 172 -29.06 -4.99 45.58
CA SER A 172 -27.69 -5.00 46.10
C SER A 172 -27.29 -3.74 46.90
N GLY A 173 -28.17 -2.74 47.02
CA GLY A 173 -27.95 -1.53 47.84
C GLY A 173 -28.25 -1.68 49.34
N ARG A 174 -28.41 -2.91 49.88
CA ARG A 174 -28.46 -3.17 51.32
C ARG A 174 -27.10 -3.70 51.79
N MET A 175 -26.15 -2.81 52.04
CA MET A 175 -25.05 -3.09 52.97
C MET A 175 -25.14 -2.06 54.11
N ARG A 176 -25.52 -2.57 55.27
CA ARG A 176 -25.49 -1.94 56.58
C ARG A 176 -24.21 -2.38 57.27
#